data_AF-A0AAV6KMD9-F1
#
_entry.id   AF-A0AAV6KMD9-F1
#
_cell.length_a   1.000
_cell.length_b   1.000
_cell.length_c   1.000
_cell.angle_alpha   90.00
_cell.angle_beta   90.00
_cell.angle_gamma   90.00
#
_symmetry.space_group_name_H-M   'P 1'
#
loop_
_entity.id
_entity.type
_entity.pdbx_description
1 polymer ?
#
loop_
_entity_poly.entity_id
_entity_poly.type
_entity_poly.pdbx_seq_one_letter_code
_entity_poly.pdbx_strand_id
1 'polypeptide(L)' 'MSALDRHLYFSPHIQPLHHAARGEHEDVIGLLLAAGASPTKTNLYGKAPSELADPNTEARRILEAAANAM' A
#
# COMPACT_ATOMS: atom_id res chain seq x y z
N MET A 1 -24.10 -17.37 28.11
CA MET A 1 -24.14 -16.33 27.06
C MET A 1 -23.16 -15.21 27.40
N SER A 2 -21.95 -15.24 26.86
CA SER A 2 -21.13 -14.02 26.71
C SER A 2 -20.15 -14.22 25.56
N ALA A 3 -20.65 -13.99 24.34
CA ALA A 3 -19.83 -13.90 23.13
C ALA A 3 -19.80 -12.43 22.70
N LEU A 4 -19.31 -11.58 23.59
CA LEU A 4 -19.04 -10.17 23.33
C LEU A 4 -17.54 -9.89 23.36
N ASP A 5 -16.72 -10.86 22.94
CA ASP A 5 -15.47 -10.50 22.28
C ASP A 5 -15.80 -10.22 20.81
N ARG A 6 -16.50 -9.10 20.65
CA ARG A 6 -16.55 -8.35 19.41
C ARG A 6 -15.11 -7.96 19.15
N HIS A 7 -14.36 -8.89 18.53
CA HIS A 7 -13.27 -8.55 17.63
C HIS A 7 -13.88 -7.61 16.60
N LEU A 8 -13.94 -6.33 16.97
CA LEU A 8 -14.09 -5.23 16.06
C LEU A 8 -12.98 -5.44 15.05
N TYR A 9 -13.36 -6.00 13.91
CA TYR A 9 -13.06 -5.66 12.53
C TYR A 9 -12.13 -4.45 12.30
N PHE A 10 -11.07 -4.32 13.08
CA PHE A 10 -9.92 -3.51 12.74
C PHE A 10 -9.21 -4.33 11.70
N SER A 11 -9.58 -4.18 10.43
CA SER A 11 -8.79 -4.72 9.32
C SER A 11 -7.41 -4.06 9.43
N PRO A 12 -6.37 -4.72 9.95
CA PRO A 12 -5.06 -4.09 10.18
C PRO A 12 -4.28 -3.95 8.87
N HIS A 13 -4.98 -3.98 7.73
CA HIS A 13 -4.41 -4.09 6.40
C HIS A 13 -4.96 -3.06 5.42
N ILE A 14 -5.61 -2.00 5.93
CA ILE A 14 -5.74 -0.78 5.14
C ILE A 14 -4.33 -0.19 5.06
N GLN A 15 -3.60 -0.54 4.00
CA GLN A 15 -2.29 0.02 3.70
C GLN A 15 -2.54 1.13 2.67
N PRO A 16 -2.51 2.41 3.09
CA PRO A 16 -2.89 3.53 2.22
C PRO A 16 -2.09 3.55 0.91
N LEU A 17 -0.83 3.10 0.96
CA LEU A 17 0.06 3.05 -0.20
C LEU A 17 -0.42 2.03 -1.26
N HIS A 18 -0.98 0.89 -0.84
CA HIS A 18 -1.57 -0.10 -1.77
C HIS A 18 -2.82 0.46 -2.45
N HIS A 19 -3.67 1.19 -1.73
CA HIS A 19 -4.85 1.82 -2.31
C HIS A 19 -4.48 2.95 -3.27
N ALA A 20 -3.50 3.78 -2.90
CA ALA A 20 -2.98 4.83 -3.76
C ALA A 20 -2.33 4.26 -5.03
N ALA A 21 -1.58 3.16 -4.91
CA ALA A 21 -1.00 2.46 -6.06
C ALA A 21 -2.07 1.90 -7.01
N ARG A 22 -3.09 1.23 -6.47
CA ARG A 22 -4.21 0.69 -7.26
C ARG A 22 -5.04 1.78 -7.95
N GLY A 23 -5.15 2.95 -7.33
CA GLY A 23 -5.83 4.11 -7.91
C GLY A 23 -4.93 4.99 -8.78
N GLU A 24 -3.64 4.67 -8.88
CA GLU A 24 -2.63 5.44 -9.62
C GLU A 24 -2.54 6.91 -9.18
N HIS A 25 -2.69 7.14 -7.88
CA HIS A 25 -2.63 8.47 -7.27
C HIS A 25 -1.19 8.86 -6.97
N GLU A 26 -0.44 9.25 -8.00
CA GLU A 26 0.99 9.59 -7.95
C GLU A 26 1.34 10.56 -6.81
N ASP A 27 0.60 11.65 -6.67
CA ASP A 27 0.81 12.64 -5.60
C ASP A 27 0.64 12.03 -4.21
N VAL A 28 -0.36 11.16 -4.04
CA VAL A 28 -0.64 10.48 -2.77
C VAL A 28 0.43 9.42 -2.48
N ILE A 29 0.90 8.71 -3.50
CA ILE A 29 2.03 7.78 -3.40
C ILE A 29 3.26 8.53 -2.87
N GLY A 30 3.61 9.66 -3.49
CA GLY A 30 4.73 10.50 -3.05
C GLY A 30 4.60 10.97 -1.60
N LEU A 31 3.42 11.46 -1.22
CA LEU A 31 3.13 11.90 0.15
C LEU A 31 3.31 10.76 1.16
N LEU A 32 2.79 9.57 0.86
CA LEU A 32 2.87 8.42 1.75
C LEU A 32 4.31 7.90 1.89
N LEU A 33 5.07 7.87 0.79
CA LEU A 33 6.50 7.52 0.82
C LEU A 33 7.29 8.51 1.66
N ALA A 34 7.05 9.82 1.49
CA ALA A 34 7.67 10.86 2.31
C ALA A 34 7.30 10.75 3.79
N ALA A 35 6.11 10.25 4.11
CA ALA A 35 5.66 9.95 5.47
C ALA A 35 6.24 8.65 6.05
N GLY A 36 7.10 7.93 5.31
CA GLY A 36 7.75 6.70 5.76
C GLY A 36 6.96 5.42 5.48
N ALA A 37 5.96 5.45 4.59
CA ALA A 37 5.33 4.22 4.12
C ALA A 37 6.34 3.35 3.38
N SER A 38 6.37 2.06 3.70
CA SER A 38 7.30 1.11 3.06
C SER A 38 6.82 0.73 1.64
N PRO A 39 7.62 0.97 0.59
CA PRO A 39 7.30 0.59 -0.79
C PRO A 39 7.42 -0.91 -1.07
N THR A 40 8.00 -1.69 -0.15
CA THR A 40 8.21 -3.15 -0.31
C THR A 40 7.30 -4.00 0.57
N LYS A 41 6.61 -3.39 1.54
CA LYS A 41 5.73 -4.13 2.45
C LYS A 41 4.56 -4.75 1.68
N THR A 42 4.39 -6.05 1.79
CA THR A 42 3.30 -6.77 1.13
C THR A 42 1.97 -6.62 1.87
N ASN A 43 0.85 -6.75 1.15
CA ASN A 43 -0.49 -6.84 1.72
C ASN A 43 -0.87 -8.29 2.08
N LEU A 44 -2.12 -8.52 2.52
CA LEU A 44 -2.65 -9.86 2.82
C LEU A 44 -2.59 -10.84 1.64
N TYR A 45 -2.52 -10.33 0.41
CA TYR A 45 -2.40 -11.13 -0.80
C TYR A 45 -0.94 -11.37 -1.21
N GLY A 46 0.03 -10.95 -0.38
CA GLY A 46 1.44 -11.06 -0.68
C GLY A 46 1.95 -10.06 -1.71
N LYS A 47 1.15 -9.04 -2.09
CA LYS A 47 1.51 -8.06 -3.12
C LYS A 47 2.12 -6.80 -2.53
N ALA A 48 3.24 -6.36 -3.08
CA ALA A 48 3.78 -5.03 -2.87
C ALA A 48 2.85 -3.96 -3.49
N PRO A 49 2.93 -2.69 -3.05
CA PRO A 49 2.14 -1.61 -3.65
C PRO A 49 2.34 -1.51 -5.16
N SER A 50 3.57 -1.66 -5.64
CA SER A 50 3.90 -1.56 -7.07
C SER A 50 3.20 -2.62 -7.92
N GLU A 51 2.93 -3.81 -7.38
CA GLU A 51 2.20 -4.89 -8.07
C GLU A 51 0.68 -4.65 -8.18
N LEU A 52 0.18 -3.55 -7.62
CA LEU A 52 -1.21 -3.12 -7.73
C LEU A 52 -1.45 -1.99 -8.74
N ALA A 53 -0.38 -1.32 -9.19
CA ALA A 53 -0.44 -0.32 -10.26
C ALA A 53 -0.28 -0.98 -11.63
N ASP A 54 -0.80 -0.37 -12.70
CA ASP A 54 -0.57 -0.91 -14.04
C ASP A 54 0.93 -0.81 -14.42
N PRO A 55 1.50 -1.79 -15.15
CA PRO A 55 2.94 -1.84 -15.42
C PRO A 55 3.52 -0.62 -16.16
N ASN A 56 2.69 0.15 -16.86
CA ASN A 56 3.11 1.26 -17.73
C ASN A 56 2.84 2.65 -17.14
N THR A 57 2.43 2.74 -15.87
CA THR A 57 2.07 4.02 -15.25
C THR A 57 3.18 4.59 -14.40
N GLU A 58 3.12 5.91 -14.18
CA GLU A 58 4.14 6.59 -13.39
C GLU A 58 4.06 6.16 -11.92
N ALA A 59 2.87 5.85 -11.42
CA ALA A 59 2.66 5.23 -10.11
C ALA A 59 3.54 3.97 -9.92
N ARG A 60 3.58 3.07 -10.91
CA ARG A 60 4.45 1.87 -10.89
C ARG A 60 5.92 2.25 -10.80
N ARG A 61 6.37 3.20 -11.62
CA ARG A 61 7.78 3.64 -11.67
C ARG A 61 8.23 4.29 -10.37
N ILE A 62 7.41 5.17 -9.79
CA ILE A 62 7.70 5.81 -8.51
C ILE A 62 7.91 4.76 -7.42
N LEU A 63 7.02 3.76 -7.35
CA LEU A 63 7.09 2.70 -6.34
C LEU A 63 8.30 1.78 -6.55
N GLU A 64 8.65 1.44 -7.79
CA GLU A 64 9.85 0.65 -8.10
C GLU A 64 11.14 1.41 -7.80
N ALA A 65 11.20 2.70 -8.16
CA ALA A 65 12.34 3.56 -7.82
C ALA A 65 12.52 3.65 -6.30
N ALA A 66 11.43 3.85 -5.55
CA ALA A 66 11.46 3.88 -4.09
C ALA A 66 11.88 2.54 -3.49
N ALA A 67 11.44 1.42 -4.06
CA ALA A 67 11.84 0.08 -3.61
C ALA A 67 13.34 -0.20 -3.83
N ASN A 68 13.90 0.28 -4.94
CA ASN A 68 15.32 0.09 -5.29
C ASN A 68 16.27 1.04 -4.51
N ALA A 69 15.74 2.06 -3.85
CA ALA A 69 16.52 3.06 -3.11
C ALA A 69 16.67 2.74 -1.60
N MET A 70 16.06 1.65 -1.12
CA MET A 70 16.19 1.15 0.26
C MET A 70 17.28 0.09 0.37
#